data_AF-A0A3Q1JY73-F1
#
_entry.id   AF-A0A3Q1JY73-F1
#
_cell.length_a   1.000
_cell.length_b   1.000
_cell.length_c   1.000
_cell.angle_alpha   90.00
_cell.angle_beta   90.00
_cell.angle_gamma   90.00
#
_symmetry.space_group_name_H-M   'P 1'
#
loop_
_entity.id
_entity.type
_entity.pdbx_description
1 polymer ?
#
loop_
_entity_poly.entity_id
_entity_poly.type
_entity_poly.pdbx_seq_one_letter_code
_entity_poly.pdbx_strand_id
1 'polypeptide(L)'
;MFIIAVLLLLSTGLTVNSEIHSLRYIYTAFSKPLGHEGLHEFTAMGLLDNRMIDYFDSDHQTKVPKQDWMKERLPDDYWEKGTQSRKSKQQWFKVNIEILMKRMRQNDTNVHVLQWMHGCEGETQPDNTLKFKRGMDMYSYDGNDFLSFDDANAVWVAPITAAEPTKRKWDEVQVLKEYTKGYLENECMDWLNKFKNYGEKQLREASPPEVFLFAKQTKIETNIMLTCLATGFYPKDITMNIKRNGRVLTVEDGLESSGVRPNDDDTHQIRKSVEILRSDSSTYTCQIIHNATGVDVENVWASDRSLSNGSDSGVSSEIHSLRYIYTAFSKPVGLEGLHEFTAMGLLDDRMIDYFDSDHQVKVPKQDWMKERLPDDYWEKGTQSRKSKQQWFKVNMEILMKRMRQNDSDVHVLQWMHGCEGETQPDDTLKFKRGIDRYGYDGNDFLYFNDTNSVWVAAVPAAEPSKRKWDGVQVLIEYTKGYLENECMDWLNKFVEYGKTDKSSPEVYMFVKDTNTETNVTLTCMATGFYPKDITLQIKKNGRVITEEDGLVSTGVRPNNDDTYQTRDSVEILRNQMSAFTCEVIHSASGVHINRSLGHGDTAIDPGNQDPSPEKEVALHDNGEDTV
;
A
#
# COMPACT_ATOMS: atom_id res chain seq x y z
N MET A 1 -44.88 41.86 -31.64
CA MET A 1 -43.42 42.18 -31.68
C MET A 1 -43.28 43.57 -31.08
N PHE A 2 -42.33 43.92 -30.19
CA PHE A 2 -41.28 43.23 -29.42
C PHE A 2 -40.84 44.23 -28.31
N ILE A 3 -40.27 43.90 -27.14
CA ILE A 3 -39.91 42.65 -26.44
C ILE A 3 -40.05 42.93 -24.91
N ILE A 4 -40.26 41.93 -24.06
CA ILE A 4 -40.05 42.06 -22.61
C ILE A 4 -38.65 41.55 -22.28
N ALA A 5 -37.76 42.43 -21.83
CA ALA A 5 -36.43 42.05 -21.36
C ALA A 5 -36.49 41.69 -19.86
N VAL A 6 -36.29 40.41 -19.53
CA VAL A 6 -36.09 39.95 -18.16
C VAL A 6 -34.59 39.91 -17.88
N LEU A 7 -34.08 40.75 -16.98
CA LEU A 7 -32.73 40.57 -16.43
C LEU A 7 -32.77 39.47 -15.37
N LEU A 8 -32.18 38.32 -15.70
CA LEU A 8 -31.80 37.30 -14.73
C LEU A 8 -30.41 37.64 -14.18
N LEU A 9 -30.35 38.11 -12.94
CA LEU A 9 -29.11 38.19 -12.17
C LEU A 9 -28.71 36.78 -11.72
N LEU A 10 -27.88 36.11 -12.52
CA LEU A 10 -27.20 34.89 -12.11
C LEU A 10 -26.08 35.23 -11.11
N SER A 11 -26.38 35.13 -9.82
CA SER A 11 -25.35 35.12 -8.78
C SER A 11 -24.56 33.80 -8.88
N THR A 12 -23.37 33.86 -9.45
CA THR A 12 -22.39 32.76 -9.38
C THR A 12 -21.92 32.62 -7.93
N GLY A 13 -22.55 31.71 -7.19
CA GLY A 13 -22.05 31.31 -5.87
C GLY A 13 -20.69 30.65 -6.05
N LEU A 14 -19.63 31.29 -5.52
CA LEU A 14 -18.33 30.64 -5.34
C LEU A 14 -18.53 29.51 -4.32
N THR A 15 -18.60 28.27 -4.80
CA THR A 15 -18.53 27.08 -3.94
C THR A 15 -17.09 26.95 -3.44
N VAL A 16 -16.80 27.61 -2.31
CA VAL A 16 -15.58 27.35 -1.55
C VAL A 16 -15.64 25.90 -1.11
N ASN A 17 -14.73 25.08 -1.65
CA ASN A 17 -14.64 23.67 -1.26
C ASN A 17 -14.02 23.62 0.14
N SER A 18 -14.78 23.15 1.12
CA SER A 18 -14.41 23.22 2.54
C SER A 18 -13.49 22.05 2.89
N GLU A 19 -12.23 22.34 3.21
CA GLU A 19 -11.23 21.32 3.54
C GLU A 19 -11.37 20.85 4.99
N ILE A 20 -11.35 19.52 5.20
CA ILE A 20 -11.46 18.90 6.52
C ILE A 20 -10.09 18.34 6.90
N HIS A 21 -9.54 18.82 8.01
CA HIS A 21 -8.31 18.28 8.59
C HIS A 21 -8.62 17.42 9.81
N SER A 22 -7.70 16.52 10.15
CA SER A 22 -7.84 15.53 11.20
C SER A 22 -6.52 15.29 11.93
N LEU A 23 -6.56 15.27 13.26
CA LEU A 23 -5.46 14.82 14.11
C LEU A 23 -5.94 13.61 14.90
N ARG A 24 -5.29 12.46 14.71
CA ARG A 24 -5.67 11.19 15.34
C ARG A 24 -4.45 10.52 15.96
N TYR A 25 -4.58 10.03 17.19
CA TYR A 25 -3.60 9.18 17.83
C TYR A 25 -4.14 7.76 17.96
N ILE A 26 -3.40 6.80 17.42
CA ILE A 26 -3.73 5.37 17.50
C ILE A 26 -2.71 4.69 18.40
N TYR A 27 -3.22 4.02 19.43
CA TYR A 27 -2.47 3.15 20.32
C TYR A 27 -2.91 1.72 20.08
N THR A 28 -1.96 0.79 20.04
CA THR A 28 -2.21 -0.64 19.91
C THR A 28 -1.36 -1.40 20.92
N ALA A 29 -1.95 -2.31 21.67
CA ALA A 29 -1.23 -3.20 22.58
C ALA A 29 -1.69 -4.64 22.42
N PHE A 30 -0.72 -5.56 22.37
CA PHE A 30 -0.96 -6.99 22.37
C PHE A 30 -0.79 -7.56 23.78
N SER A 31 -1.53 -8.61 24.13
CA SER A 31 -1.45 -9.25 25.46
C SER A 31 -0.13 -10.00 25.68
N LYS A 32 0.64 -10.25 24.61
CA LYS A 32 1.96 -10.89 24.63
C LYS A 32 2.74 -10.56 23.34
N PRO A 33 4.08 -10.67 23.34
CA PRO A 33 4.90 -10.47 22.15
C PRO A 33 4.56 -11.43 21.01
N LEU A 34 4.64 -10.94 19.77
CA LEU A 34 4.28 -11.70 18.55
C LEU A 34 5.46 -12.43 17.89
N GLY A 35 6.71 -12.06 18.19
CA GLY A 35 7.90 -12.78 17.70
C GLY A 35 8.22 -12.62 16.21
N HIS A 36 7.60 -11.66 15.53
CA HIS A 36 7.85 -11.34 14.12
C HIS A 36 8.50 -9.97 13.96
N GLU A 37 9.36 -9.84 12.95
CA GLU A 37 10.03 -8.57 12.62
C GLU A 37 8.99 -7.50 12.20
N GLY A 38 9.10 -6.31 12.80
CA GLY A 38 8.15 -5.21 12.58
C GLY A 38 6.85 -5.25 13.42
N LEU A 39 6.64 -6.26 14.27
CA LEU A 39 5.44 -6.36 15.14
C LEU A 39 5.80 -6.31 16.63
N HIS A 40 5.50 -5.17 17.26
CA HIS A 40 5.88 -4.83 18.64
C HIS A 40 4.73 -5.08 19.65
N GLU A 41 5.02 -5.39 20.92
CA GLU A 41 4.01 -5.62 21.99
C GLU A 41 3.10 -4.41 22.20
N PHE A 42 3.63 -3.20 22.00
CA PHE A 42 2.87 -1.95 22.05
C PHE A 42 3.38 -0.99 20.97
N THR A 43 2.46 -0.32 20.28
CA THR A 43 2.76 0.79 19.37
C THR A 43 1.85 1.98 19.65
N ALA A 44 2.34 3.18 19.34
CA ALA A 44 1.55 4.39 19.37
C ALA A 44 2.00 5.37 18.30
N MET A 45 1.08 5.79 17.44
CA MET A 45 1.34 6.67 16.31
C MET A 45 0.40 7.89 16.32
N GLY A 46 0.94 9.04 15.91
CA GLY A 46 0.14 10.23 15.59
C GLY A 46 -0.04 10.34 14.08
N LEU A 47 -1.26 10.66 13.63
CA LEU A 47 -1.64 10.88 12.24
C LEU A 47 -2.20 12.30 12.09
N LEU A 48 -1.65 13.07 11.15
CA LEU A 48 -2.20 14.33 10.65
C LEU A 48 -2.68 14.08 9.22
N ASP A 49 -3.98 14.20 8.94
CA ASP A 49 -4.57 13.94 7.63
C ASP A 49 -4.19 12.55 7.04
N ASN A 50 -4.15 11.56 7.93
CA ASN A 50 -3.68 10.18 7.72
C ASN A 50 -2.18 10.00 7.46
N ARG A 51 -1.37 11.07 7.46
CA ARG A 51 0.10 11.00 7.39
C ARG A 51 0.69 10.82 8.80
N MET A 52 1.61 9.87 8.97
CA MET A 52 2.24 9.62 10.28
C MET A 52 3.18 10.77 10.66
N ILE A 53 2.91 11.43 11.79
CA ILE A 53 3.70 12.56 12.33
C ILE A 53 4.64 12.13 13.46
N ASP A 54 4.25 11.14 14.26
CA ASP A 54 5.10 10.54 15.28
C ASP A 54 4.83 9.03 15.43
N TYR A 55 5.82 8.32 15.96
CA TYR A 55 5.77 6.89 16.22
C TYR A 55 6.43 6.55 17.56
N PHE A 56 6.04 5.43 18.16
CA PHE A 56 6.60 4.83 19.35
C PHE A 56 6.31 3.33 19.31
N ASP A 57 7.28 2.51 19.70
CA ASP A 57 7.14 1.06 19.87
C ASP A 57 7.71 0.56 21.20
N SER A 58 7.35 -0.66 21.60
CA SER A 58 7.75 -1.29 22.87
C SER A 58 9.23 -1.60 23.00
N ASP A 59 9.99 -1.54 21.90
CA ASP A 59 11.34 -2.11 21.84
C ASP A 59 12.37 -0.98 21.89
N HIS A 60 12.14 0.10 21.13
CA HIS A 60 12.94 1.32 21.13
C HIS A 60 12.44 2.36 22.16
N GLN A 61 11.20 2.22 22.64
CA GLN A 61 10.58 2.98 23.74
C GLN A 61 10.84 4.49 23.75
N THR A 62 10.86 5.09 22.56
CA THR A 62 11.16 6.50 22.35
C THR A 62 10.14 7.06 21.37
N LYS A 63 9.54 8.20 21.69
CA LYS A 63 8.63 8.87 20.75
C LYS A 63 9.49 9.58 19.70
N VAL A 64 9.47 9.09 18.47
CA VAL A 64 10.28 9.64 17.37
C VAL A 64 9.41 10.47 16.41
N PRO A 65 9.95 11.60 15.87
CA PRO A 65 9.32 12.28 14.75
C PRO A 65 9.32 11.37 13.52
N LYS A 66 8.26 11.50 12.71
CA LYS A 66 8.19 10.91 11.35
C LYS A 66 8.17 11.97 10.26
N GLN A 67 8.19 13.25 10.63
CA GLN A 67 8.21 14.40 9.72
C GLN A 67 9.24 15.42 10.19
N ASP A 68 10.00 16.01 9.27
CA ASP A 68 11.12 16.90 9.62
C ASP A 68 10.67 18.12 10.43
N TRP A 69 9.54 18.74 10.04
CA TRP A 69 8.98 19.89 10.75
C TRP A 69 8.60 19.58 12.22
N MET A 70 8.29 18.31 12.56
CA MET A 70 8.08 17.92 13.95
C MET A 70 9.39 18.04 14.74
N LYS A 71 10.50 17.54 14.16
CA LYS A 71 11.84 17.61 14.77
C LYS A 71 12.35 19.05 14.88
N GLU A 72 12.10 19.88 13.88
CA GLU A 72 12.59 21.26 13.81
C GLU A 72 11.83 22.23 14.72
N ARG A 73 10.52 22.03 14.91
CA ARG A 73 9.65 23.04 15.56
C ARG A 73 9.08 22.66 16.91
N LEU A 74 9.32 21.44 17.39
CA LEU A 74 8.86 20.98 18.68
C LEU A 74 10.06 20.83 19.62
N PRO A 75 10.07 21.52 20.77
CA PRO A 75 11.20 21.52 21.69
C PRO A 75 11.45 20.13 22.29
N ASP A 76 12.66 19.89 22.78
CA ASP A 76 13.08 18.60 23.36
C ASP A 76 12.14 18.12 24.48
N ASP A 77 11.58 19.03 25.28
CA ASP A 77 10.67 18.70 26.37
C ASP A 77 9.32 18.14 25.88
N TYR A 78 8.86 18.50 24.68
CA TYR A 78 7.69 17.86 24.04
C TYR A 78 7.98 16.39 23.72
N TRP A 79 9.19 16.07 23.27
CA TRP A 79 9.61 14.70 22.96
C TRP A 79 9.85 13.88 24.23
N GLU A 80 10.43 14.47 25.27
CA GLU A 80 10.61 13.83 26.57
C GLU A 80 9.25 13.55 27.23
N LYS A 81 8.41 14.58 27.44
CA LYS A 81 7.06 14.44 28.01
C LYS A 81 6.20 13.48 27.18
N GLY A 82 6.30 13.57 25.85
CA GLY A 82 5.65 12.66 24.92
C GLY A 82 6.10 11.21 25.13
N THR A 83 7.41 10.95 25.23
CA THR A 83 7.97 9.62 25.48
C THR A 83 7.52 9.06 26.83
N GLN A 84 7.54 9.86 27.90
CA GLN A 84 7.05 9.42 29.21
C GLN A 84 5.54 9.14 29.21
N SER A 85 4.75 9.95 28.48
CA SER A 85 3.32 9.71 28.26
C SER A 85 3.08 8.39 27.51
N ARG A 86 3.83 8.10 26.44
CA ARG A 86 3.74 6.83 25.70
C ARG A 86 4.13 5.63 26.58
N LYS A 87 5.19 5.72 27.40
CA LYS A 87 5.57 4.70 28.40
C LYS A 87 4.50 4.48 29.46
N SER A 88 3.91 5.56 29.98
CA SER A 88 2.79 5.48 30.94
C SER A 88 1.57 4.79 30.32
N LYS A 89 1.21 5.16 29.08
CA LYS A 89 0.15 4.49 28.32
C LYS A 89 0.49 3.02 28.08
N GLN A 90 1.71 2.64 27.69
CA GLN A 90 2.12 1.24 27.54
C GLN A 90 1.85 0.40 28.81
N GLN A 91 2.20 0.92 29.99
CA GLN A 91 1.90 0.25 31.27
C GLN A 91 0.39 0.21 31.56
N TRP A 92 -0.34 1.29 31.26
CA TRP A 92 -1.80 1.31 31.38
C TRP A 92 -2.45 0.24 30.50
N PHE A 93 -2.02 0.10 29.24
CA PHE A 93 -2.52 -0.92 28.31
C PHE A 93 -2.21 -2.32 28.81
N LYS A 94 -0.99 -2.58 29.29
CA LYS A 94 -0.60 -3.86 29.88
C LYS A 94 -1.49 -4.29 31.05
N VAL A 95 -1.82 -3.37 31.95
CA VAL A 95 -2.73 -3.64 33.07
C VAL A 95 -4.19 -3.79 32.59
N ASN A 96 -4.65 -2.92 31.69
CA ASN A 96 -6.05 -2.94 31.26
C ASN A 96 -6.37 -4.11 30.32
N ILE A 97 -5.42 -4.58 29.51
CA ILE A 97 -5.63 -5.75 28.66
C ILE A 97 -5.84 -7.01 29.51
N GLU A 98 -5.07 -7.20 30.59
CA GLU A 98 -5.32 -8.27 31.56
C GLU A 98 -6.70 -8.16 32.24
N ILE A 99 -7.13 -6.94 32.60
CA ILE A 99 -8.44 -6.70 33.21
C ILE A 99 -9.57 -6.98 32.22
N LEU A 100 -9.40 -6.60 30.95
CA LEU A 100 -10.35 -6.88 29.89
C LEU A 100 -10.43 -8.37 29.61
N MET A 101 -9.30 -9.07 29.44
CA MET A 101 -9.26 -10.54 29.30
C MET A 101 -10.05 -11.22 30.43
N LYS A 102 -9.79 -10.85 31.69
CA LYS A 102 -10.52 -11.38 32.86
C LYS A 102 -12.02 -11.07 32.81
N ARG A 103 -12.42 -9.87 32.34
CA ARG A 103 -13.83 -9.46 32.22
C ARG A 103 -14.56 -10.15 31.07
N MET A 104 -13.87 -10.35 29.96
CA MET A 104 -14.30 -11.08 28.76
C MET A 104 -14.24 -12.60 28.95
N ARG A 105 -13.68 -13.08 30.08
CA ARG A 105 -13.47 -14.50 30.45
C ARG A 105 -12.48 -15.24 29.53
N GLN A 106 -11.56 -14.49 28.94
CA GLN A 106 -10.45 -14.97 28.10
C GLN A 106 -9.22 -15.29 28.98
N ASN A 107 -8.23 -15.95 28.38
CA ASN A 107 -6.99 -16.40 29.03
C ASN A 107 -5.74 -15.95 28.24
N ASP A 108 -4.56 -16.23 28.77
CA ASP A 108 -3.26 -15.90 28.15
C ASP A 108 -2.86 -16.82 26.97
N THR A 109 -3.70 -17.79 26.59
CA THR A 109 -3.40 -18.77 25.53
C THR A 109 -3.49 -18.12 24.14
N ASN A 110 -4.41 -17.19 23.92
CA ASN A 110 -4.51 -16.39 22.69
C ASN A 110 -3.72 -15.07 22.83
N VAL A 111 -3.44 -14.40 21.71
CA VAL A 111 -3.04 -12.99 21.72
C VAL A 111 -4.31 -12.16 21.63
N HIS A 112 -4.48 -11.22 22.54
CA HIS A 112 -5.55 -10.23 22.48
C HIS A 112 -4.97 -8.88 22.11
N VAL A 113 -5.75 -8.03 21.44
CA VAL A 113 -5.33 -6.68 21.06
C VAL A 113 -6.30 -5.64 21.61
N LEU A 114 -5.78 -4.67 22.36
CA LEU A 114 -6.52 -3.48 22.77
C LEU A 114 -6.01 -2.31 21.95
N GLN A 115 -6.91 -1.62 21.26
CA GLN A 115 -6.63 -0.39 20.53
C GLN A 115 -7.38 0.79 21.12
N TRP A 116 -6.79 1.97 21.00
CA TRP A 116 -7.42 3.24 21.34
C TRP A 116 -7.11 4.25 20.25
N MET A 117 -8.14 4.74 19.57
CA MET A 117 -8.07 5.86 18.65
C MET A 117 -8.70 7.07 19.33
N HIS A 118 -7.94 8.16 19.50
CA HIS A 118 -8.52 9.44 19.95
C HIS A 118 -7.98 10.63 19.16
N GLY A 119 -8.81 11.66 18.98
CA GLY A 119 -8.50 12.77 18.10
C GLY A 119 -9.71 13.63 17.72
N CYS A 120 -9.53 14.49 16.73
CA CYS A 120 -10.52 15.47 16.31
C CYS A 120 -10.44 15.73 14.81
N GLU A 121 -11.54 16.27 14.28
CA GLU A 121 -11.66 16.78 12.92
C GLU A 121 -12.06 18.26 12.96
N GLY A 122 -11.37 19.08 12.17
CA GLY A 122 -11.59 20.51 12.03
C GLY A 122 -11.87 20.88 10.58
N GLU A 123 -12.82 21.78 10.36
CA GLU A 123 -13.23 22.23 9.04
C GLU A 123 -12.71 23.66 8.78
N THR A 124 -11.92 23.83 7.71
CA THR A 124 -11.31 25.11 7.33
C THR A 124 -12.39 26.10 6.89
N GLN A 125 -12.50 27.21 7.62
CA GLN A 125 -13.42 28.31 7.33
C GLN A 125 -12.82 29.27 6.28
N PRO A 126 -13.61 30.18 5.67
CA PRO A 126 -13.12 31.12 4.65
C PRO A 126 -12.03 32.11 5.12
N ASP A 127 -11.80 32.25 6.43
CA ASP A 127 -10.71 33.03 7.04
C ASP A 127 -9.46 32.17 7.37
N ASN A 128 -9.41 30.94 6.85
CA ASN A 128 -8.43 29.88 7.13
C ASN A 128 -8.38 29.40 8.60
N THR A 129 -9.33 29.78 9.46
CA THR A 129 -9.44 29.20 10.81
C THR A 129 -10.02 27.80 10.75
N LEU A 130 -9.65 26.93 11.69
CA LEU A 130 -10.27 25.61 11.84
C LEU A 130 -11.44 25.70 12.83
N LYS A 131 -12.63 25.33 12.37
CA LYS A 131 -13.80 25.15 13.23
C LYS A 131 -13.93 23.67 13.61
N PHE A 132 -14.13 23.37 14.89
CA PHE A 132 -14.39 22.00 15.34
C PHE A 132 -15.58 21.38 14.59
N LYS A 133 -15.39 20.16 14.09
CA LYS A 133 -16.39 19.39 13.35
C LYS A 133 -16.82 18.13 14.10
N ARG A 134 -15.87 17.37 14.65
CA ARG A 134 -16.13 16.09 15.32
C ARG A 134 -14.97 15.67 16.22
N GLY A 135 -15.29 15.20 17.43
CA GLY A 135 -14.37 14.45 18.29
C GLY A 135 -14.47 12.94 18.06
N MET A 136 -13.38 12.22 18.31
CA MET A 136 -13.38 10.76 18.41
C MET A 136 -12.54 10.32 19.60
N ASP A 137 -13.10 9.47 20.45
CA ASP A 137 -12.39 8.73 21.49
C ASP A 137 -13.02 7.33 21.51
N MET A 138 -12.28 6.35 21.01
CA MET A 138 -12.79 5.02 20.65
C MET A 138 -11.79 3.95 21.06
N TYR A 139 -12.25 3.01 21.87
CA TYR A 139 -11.54 1.80 22.24
C TYR A 139 -12.10 0.63 21.44
N SER A 140 -11.21 -0.13 20.83
CA SER A 140 -11.53 -1.38 20.12
C SER A 140 -10.76 -2.53 20.76
N TYR A 141 -11.38 -3.70 20.86
CA TYR A 141 -10.80 -4.88 21.49
C TYR A 141 -11.00 -6.09 20.56
N ASP A 142 -9.91 -6.79 20.26
CA ASP A 142 -9.87 -7.89 19.29
C ASP A 142 -10.54 -7.51 17.95
N GLY A 143 -10.26 -6.29 17.45
CA GLY A 143 -10.80 -5.74 16.20
C GLY A 143 -12.26 -5.24 16.25
N ASN A 144 -12.95 -5.36 17.39
CA ASN A 144 -14.35 -4.98 17.55
C ASN A 144 -14.50 -3.68 18.38
N ASP A 145 -15.54 -2.89 18.14
CA ASP A 145 -15.86 -1.72 18.97
C ASP A 145 -16.17 -2.12 20.43
N PHE A 146 -15.41 -1.58 21.37
CA PHE A 146 -15.54 -1.89 22.80
C PHE A 146 -16.24 -0.76 23.57
N LEU A 147 -15.75 0.47 23.45
CA LEU A 147 -16.28 1.64 24.16
C LEU A 147 -15.93 2.91 23.38
N SER A 148 -16.86 3.85 23.24
CA SER A 148 -16.59 5.13 22.57
C SER A 148 -17.21 6.32 23.32
N PHE A 149 -16.74 7.53 23.07
CA PHE A 149 -17.34 8.76 23.58
C PHE A 149 -18.28 9.37 22.53
N ASP A 150 -19.57 9.50 22.88
CA ASP A 150 -20.50 10.35 22.14
C ASP A 150 -20.27 11.79 22.60
N ASP A 151 -19.43 12.48 21.82
CA ASP A 151 -19.04 13.86 22.05
C ASP A 151 -20.23 14.84 22.01
N ALA A 152 -21.22 14.61 21.14
CA ALA A 152 -22.38 15.49 21.01
C ALA A 152 -23.27 15.47 22.26
N ASN A 153 -23.43 14.30 22.88
CA ASN A 153 -24.22 14.13 24.11
C ASN A 153 -23.37 14.10 25.40
N ALA A 154 -22.04 14.17 25.28
CA ALA A 154 -21.06 14.07 26.36
C ALA A 154 -21.25 12.82 27.25
N VAL A 155 -21.43 11.64 26.64
CA VAL A 155 -21.63 10.36 27.34
C VAL A 155 -20.81 9.23 26.72
N TRP A 156 -20.42 8.24 27.52
CA TRP A 156 -19.78 7.03 26.99
C TRP A 156 -20.83 6.10 26.37
N VAL A 157 -20.50 5.46 25.27
CA VAL A 157 -21.32 4.45 24.57
C VAL A 157 -20.62 3.11 24.74
N ALA A 158 -21.40 2.10 25.15
CA ALA A 158 -20.94 0.72 25.31
C ALA A 158 -21.71 -0.16 24.31
N PRO A 159 -21.14 -0.47 23.12
CA PRO A 159 -21.76 -1.38 22.16
C PRO A 159 -21.95 -2.80 22.70
N ILE A 160 -21.15 -3.21 23.71
CA ILE A 160 -21.20 -4.54 24.33
C ILE A 160 -21.37 -4.48 25.84
N THR A 161 -22.05 -5.50 26.40
CA THR A 161 -22.31 -5.67 27.84
C THR A 161 -21.03 -5.63 28.70
N ALA A 162 -19.90 -6.12 28.19
CA ALA A 162 -18.62 -6.11 28.91
C ALA A 162 -18.04 -4.70 29.11
N ALA A 163 -18.46 -3.72 28.30
CA ALA A 163 -18.05 -2.33 28.43
C ALA A 163 -18.95 -1.53 29.40
N GLU A 164 -20.19 -1.98 29.67
CA GLU A 164 -21.12 -1.31 30.59
C GLU A 164 -20.54 -0.99 31.99
N PRO A 165 -19.71 -1.83 32.64
CA PRO A 165 -19.12 -1.48 33.93
C PRO A 165 -18.10 -0.34 33.82
N THR A 166 -17.41 -0.21 32.67
CA THR A 166 -16.53 0.93 32.40
C THR A 166 -17.38 2.16 32.08
N LYS A 167 -18.35 2.06 31.17
CA LYS A 167 -19.30 3.13 30.83
C LYS A 167 -19.92 3.74 32.09
N ARG A 168 -20.55 2.93 32.96
CA ARG A 168 -21.15 3.42 34.21
C ARG A 168 -20.15 4.17 35.09
N LYS A 169 -18.99 3.56 35.35
CA LYS A 169 -17.93 4.17 36.15
C LYS A 169 -17.41 5.49 35.55
N TRP A 170 -17.33 5.60 34.23
CA TRP A 170 -16.81 6.79 33.55
C TRP A 170 -17.89 7.88 33.38
N ASP A 171 -19.14 7.50 33.18
CA ASP A 171 -20.28 8.43 33.15
C ASP A 171 -20.58 9.07 34.51
N GLU A 172 -20.36 8.32 35.60
CA GLU A 172 -20.49 8.79 36.99
C GLU A 172 -19.39 9.80 37.37
N VAL A 173 -18.24 9.80 36.68
CA VAL A 173 -17.13 10.74 36.92
C VAL A 173 -17.25 11.95 36.00
N GLN A 174 -17.98 12.96 36.47
CA GLN A 174 -18.24 14.18 35.70
C GLN A 174 -16.97 14.84 35.13
N VAL A 175 -15.92 14.96 35.94
CA VAL A 175 -14.62 15.53 35.56
C VAL A 175 -13.96 14.77 34.40
N LEU A 176 -14.18 13.45 34.29
CA LEU A 176 -13.61 12.65 33.19
C LEU A 176 -14.28 12.98 31.85
N LYS A 177 -15.62 13.11 31.84
CA LYS A 177 -16.35 13.52 30.62
C LYS A 177 -16.00 14.93 30.19
N GLU A 178 -15.90 15.85 31.15
CA GLU A 178 -15.48 17.24 30.90
C GLU A 178 -14.04 17.31 30.38
N TYR A 179 -13.12 16.50 30.92
CA TYR A 179 -11.76 16.39 30.43
C TYR A 179 -11.67 15.77 29.02
N THR A 180 -12.35 14.63 28.77
CA THR A 180 -12.38 14.01 27.44
C THR A 180 -12.95 14.97 26.40
N LYS A 181 -14.12 15.56 26.66
CA LYS A 181 -14.73 16.55 25.77
C LYS A 181 -13.84 17.78 25.57
N GLY A 182 -13.27 18.31 26.65
CA GLY A 182 -12.34 19.45 26.62
C GLY A 182 -11.12 19.18 25.75
N TYR A 183 -10.54 17.98 25.84
CA TYR A 183 -9.43 17.55 24.98
C TYR A 183 -9.86 17.45 23.51
N LEU A 184 -11.00 16.82 23.21
CA LEU A 184 -11.46 16.61 21.83
C LEU A 184 -11.84 17.93 21.13
N GLU A 185 -12.57 18.82 21.81
CA GLU A 185 -13.05 20.08 21.24
C GLU A 185 -12.00 21.20 21.24
N ASN A 186 -11.05 21.21 22.18
CA ASN A 186 -10.11 22.33 22.38
C ASN A 186 -8.66 21.88 22.19
N GLU A 187 -8.07 21.10 23.11
CA GLU A 187 -6.63 20.78 23.07
C GLU A 187 -6.22 20.11 21.75
N CYS A 188 -7.04 19.18 21.26
CA CYS A 188 -6.81 18.52 19.98
C CYS A 188 -6.93 19.50 18.81
N MET A 189 -7.89 20.43 18.84
CA MET A 189 -8.06 21.46 17.81
C MET A 189 -6.89 22.46 17.80
N ASP A 190 -6.36 22.83 18.96
CA ASP A 190 -5.15 23.66 19.09
C ASP A 190 -3.94 22.96 18.49
N TRP A 191 -3.74 21.66 18.81
CA TRP A 191 -2.66 20.86 18.22
C TRP A 191 -2.86 20.61 16.73
N LEU A 192 -4.08 20.34 16.27
CA LEU A 192 -4.43 20.17 14.86
C LEU A 192 -4.14 21.46 14.08
N ASN A 193 -4.56 22.61 14.59
CA ASN A 193 -4.25 23.91 13.98
C ASN A 193 -2.73 24.17 13.96
N LYS A 194 -2.03 23.92 15.07
CA LYS A 194 -0.57 24.08 15.15
C LYS A 194 0.18 23.18 14.18
N PHE A 195 -0.18 21.91 14.09
CA PHE A 195 0.44 20.93 13.19
C PHE A 195 0.05 21.16 11.73
N LYS A 196 -1.20 21.54 11.42
CA LYS A 196 -1.61 22.04 10.10
C LYS A 196 -0.69 23.19 9.69
N ASN A 197 -0.57 24.24 10.49
CA ASN A 197 0.28 25.40 10.17
C ASN A 197 1.78 25.06 10.04
N TYR A 198 2.27 24.02 10.73
CA TYR A 198 3.64 23.55 10.60
C TYR A 198 3.85 22.76 9.30
N GLY A 199 2.97 21.80 9.02
CA GLY A 199 2.93 21.01 7.79
C GLY A 199 2.59 21.83 6.55
N GLU A 200 1.81 22.90 6.65
CA GLU A 200 1.52 23.83 5.56
C GLU A 200 2.78 24.47 4.98
N LYS A 201 3.82 24.74 5.78
CA LYS A 201 5.09 25.23 5.23
C LYS A 201 5.78 24.14 4.42
N GLN A 202 5.76 22.89 4.90
CA GLN A 202 6.28 21.75 4.15
C GLN A 202 5.45 21.46 2.88
N LEU A 203 4.14 21.73 2.87
CA LEU A 203 3.29 21.69 1.68
C LEU A 203 3.66 22.79 0.68
N ARG A 204 3.89 24.02 1.15
CA ARG A 204 4.35 25.16 0.33
C ARG A 204 5.78 24.99 -0.20
N GLU A 205 6.61 24.23 0.53
CA GLU A 205 8.00 23.87 0.16
C GLU A 205 8.09 22.45 -0.45
N ALA A 206 6.96 21.79 -0.72
CA ALA A 206 6.94 20.44 -1.27
C ALA A 206 7.55 20.45 -2.68
N SER A 207 8.31 19.39 -3.01
CA SER A 207 8.87 19.26 -4.36
C SER A 207 7.74 19.30 -5.40
N PRO A 208 7.84 20.15 -6.44
CA PRO A 208 6.88 20.13 -7.52
C PRO A 208 6.90 18.76 -8.23
N PRO A 209 5.79 18.33 -8.86
CA PRO A 209 5.78 17.10 -9.66
C PRO A 209 6.88 17.15 -10.73
N GLU A 210 7.77 16.16 -10.71
CA GLU A 210 8.71 15.89 -11.78
C GLU A 210 7.93 15.30 -12.97
N VAL A 211 7.92 15.99 -14.11
CA VAL A 211 7.09 15.64 -15.27
C VAL A 211 7.94 15.08 -16.41
N PHE A 212 7.63 13.85 -16.83
CA PHE A 212 8.32 13.14 -17.90
C PHE A 212 7.36 12.81 -19.05
N LEU A 213 7.73 13.21 -20.28
CA LEU A 213 6.98 12.93 -21.51
C LEU A 213 7.83 12.03 -22.42
N PHE A 214 7.26 10.92 -22.87
CA PHE A 214 7.95 9.99 -23.76
C PHE A 214 6.98 9.30 -24.71
N ALA A 215 7.53 8.72 -25.78
CA ALA A 215 6.79 7.96 -26.78
C ALA A 215 7.45 6.58 -26.95
N LYS A 216 6.65 5.50 -26.98
CA LYS A 216 7.13 4.12 -27.17
C LYS A 216 6.46 3.48 -28.38
N GLN A 217 7.15 2.52 -28.99
CA GLN A 217 6.58 1.69 -30.04
C GLN A 217 5.52 0.76 -29.43
N THR A 218 4.36 0.64 -30.07
CA THR A 218 3.35 -0.37 -29.70
C THR A 218 3.58 -1.69 -30.46
N LYS A 219 2.78 -2.72 -30.15
CA LYS A 219 2.70 -3.96 -30.94
C LYS A 219 2.30 -3.73 -32.40
N ILE A 220 1.72 -2.57 -32.73
CA ILE A 220 1.35 -2.16 -34.08
C ILE A 220 2.40 -1.17 -34.60
N GLU A 221 3.20 -1.55 -35.59
CA GLU A 221 4.33 -0.72 -36.10
C GLU A 221 3.93 0.70 -36.54
N THR A 222 2.69 0.87 -37.03
CA THR A 222 2.15 2.18 -37.43
C THR A 222 1.78 3.09 -36.26
N ASN A 223 1.76 2.58 -35.02
CA ASN A 223 1.23 3.27 -33.85
C ASN A 223 2.32 3.44 -32.78
N ILE A 224 2.20 4.51 -31.99
CA ILE A 224 3.04 4.79 -30.83
C ILE A 224 2.16 5.07 -29.61
N MET A 225 2.64 4.67 -28.43
CA MET A 225 2.05 5.05 -27.16
C MET A 225 2.71 6.36 -26.71
N LEU A 226 1.93 7.43 -26.58
CA LEU A 226 2.36 8.63 -25.87
C LEU A 226 2.06 8.46 -24.38
N THR A 227 3.03 8.74 -23.52
CA THR A 227 2.86 8.61 -22.08
C THR A 227 3.43 9.82 -21.35
N CYS A 228 2.65 10.30 -20.38
CA CYS A 228 3.03 11.35 -19.44
C CYS A 228 3.04 10.76 -18.03
N LEU A 229 4.16 10.95 -17.33
CA LEU A 229 4.36 10.55 -15.94
C LEU A 229 4.62 11.81 -15.12
N ALA A 230 3.90 11.96 -14.01
CA ALA A 230 4.26 12.88 -12.93
C ALA A 230 4.64 12.05 -11.71
N THR A 231 5.71 12.42 -11.00
CA THR A 231 6.16 11.73 -9.78
C THR A 231 6.82 12.71 -8.80
N GLY A 232 7.10 12.29 -7.57
CA GLY A 232 7.77 13.10 -6.56
C GLY A 232 6.89 14.16 -5.89
N PHE A 233 5.58 14.18 -6.14
CA PHE A 233 4.67 15.23 -5.64
C PHE A 233 3.94 14.85 -4.35
N TYR A 234 3.63 15.86 -3.55
CA TYR A 234 2.79 15.77 -2.35
C TYR A 234 2.03 17.11 -2.17
N PRO A 235 0.73 17.12 -1.84
CA PRO A 235 -0.13 15.99 -1.51
C PRO A 235 -0.58 15.20 -2.76
N LYS A 236 -1.46 14.21 -2.60
CA LYS A 236 -1.89 13.33 -3.70
C LYS A 236 -2.76 14.01 -4.77
N ASP A 237 -3.31 15.19 -4.48
CA ASP A 237 -4.34 15.83 -5.28
C ASP A 237 -3.74 16.58 -6.49
N ILE A 238 -3.74 15.89 -7.63
CA ILE A 238 -3.14 16.35 -8.88
C ILE A 238 -4.12 16.19 -10.05
N THR A 239 -4.10 17.12 -10.99
CA THR A 239 -4.80 17.00 -12.28
C THR A 239 -3.78 16.81 -13.40
N MET A 240 -3.90 15.71 -14.13
CA MET A 240 -3.11 15.44 -15.35
C MET A 240 -4.04 15.33 -16.55
N ASN A 241 -3.83 16.16 -17.57
CA ASN A 241 -4.62 16.18 -18.81
C ASN A 241 -3.72 16.00 -20.02
N ILE A 242 -3.95 14.96 -20.83
CA ILE A 242 -3.37 14.88 -22.18
C ILE A 242 -4.32 15.60 -23.13
N LYS A 243 -3.81 16.51 -23.95
CA LYS A 243 -4.57 17.24 -24.97
C LYS A 243 -4.05 16.93 -26.37
N ARG A 244 -4.95 16.95 -27.36
CA ARG A 244 -4.65 16.89 -28.79
C ARG A 244 -5.15 18.16 -29.46
N ASN A 245 -4.25 18.96 -30.03
CA ASN A 245 -4.54 20.30 -30.59
C ASN A 245 -5.35 21.18 -29.61
N GLY A 246 -5.01 21.13 -28.31
CA GLY A 246 -5.71 21.86 -27.24
C GLY A 246 -6.99 21.21 -26.70
N ARG A 247 -7.57 20.20 -27.36
CA ARG A 247 -8.72 19.45 -26.81
C ARG A 247 -8.23 18.40 -25.80
N VAL A 248 -8.73 18.44 -24.57
CA VAL A 248 -8.51 17.40 -23.56
C VAL A 248 -9.06 16.05 -24.06
N LEU A 249 -8.24 15.00 -23.93
CA LEU A 249 -8.60 13.63 -24.25
C LEU A 249 -9.34 12.95 -23.09
N THR A 250 -10.15 11.97 -23.42
CA THR A 250 -10.98 11.19 -22.49
C THR A 250 -10.80 9.69 -22.71
N VAL A 251 -11.44 8.85 -21.89
CA VAL A 251 -11.39 7.39 -22.06
C VAL A 251 -11.94 6.96 -23.44
N GLU A 252 -12.91 7.71 -24.00
CA GLU A 252 -13.43 7.48 -25.36
C GLU A 252 -12.40 7.73 -26.46
N ASP A 253 -11.35 8.50 -26.17
CA ASP A 253 -10.21 8.76 -27.06
C ASP A 253 -9.08 7.73 -26.92
N GLY A 254 -9.27 6.68 -26.11
CA GLY A 254 -8.22 5.71 -25.78
C GLY A 254 -7.24 6.19 -24.71
N LEU A 255 -7.64 7.15 -23.87
CA LEU A 255 -6.81 7.63 -22.75
C LEU A 255 -6.87 6.67 -21.56
N GLU A 256 -5.74 6.05 -21.24
CA GLU A 256 -5.54 5.23 -20.04
C GLU A 256 -4.93 6.05 -18.89
N SER A 257 -5.19 5.65 -17.64
CA SER A 257 -4.55 6.23 -16.45
C SER A 257 -4.29 5.19 -15.38
N SER A 258 -3.15 5.31 -14.68
CA SER A 258 -2.82 4.48 -13.51
C SER A 258 -3.57 4.86 -12.24
N GLY A 259 -4.29 5.98 -12.23
CA GLY A 259 -4.62 6.68 -10.98
C GLY A 259 -3.37 7.20 -10.25
N VAL A 260 -3.58 7.82 -9.09
CA VAL A 260 -2.48 8.25 -8.20
C VAL A 260 -2.04 7.07 -7.35
N ARG A 261 -0.72 6.81 -7.32
CA ARG A 261 -0.09 5.69 -6.61
C ARG A 261 1.01 6.24 -5.68
N PRO A 262 1.26 5.65 -4.49
CA PRO A 262 2.31 6.10 -3.59
C PRO A 262 3.72 5.67 -4.05
N ASN A 263 4.72 6.42 -3.62
CA ASN A 263 6.15 6.09 -3.69
C ASN A 263 6.68 5.68 -2.31
N ASP A 264 7.96 5.27 -2.23
CA ASP A 264 8.63 4.86 -0.97
C ASP A 264 9.13 6.05 -0.11
N ASP A 265 9.04 7.26 -0.64
CA ASP A 265 9.54 8.51 -0.07
C ASP A 265 8.41 9.44 0.41
N ASP A 266 7.25 8.86 0.78
CA ASP A 266 5.98 9.54 1.10
C ASP A 266 5.38 10.42 -0.03
N THR A 267 6.01 10.47 -1.22
CA THR A 267 5.47 11.18 -2.38
C THR A 267 4.54 10.30 -3.23
N HIS A 268 3.97 10.88 -4.28
CA HIS A 268 3.03 10.21 -5.17
C HIS A 268 3.50 10.24 -6.64
N GLN A 269 2.94 9.34 -7.43
CA GLN A 269 3.10 9.26 -8.88
C GLN A 269 1.75 9.05 -9.58
N ILE A 270 1.60 9.56 -10.81
CA ILE A 270 0.47 9.30 -11.70
C ILE A 270 0.97 9.20 -13.14
N ARG A 271 0.41 8.27 -13.92
CA ARG A 271 0.66 8.10 -15.34
C ARG A 271 -0.64 8.24 -16.13
N LYS A 272 -0.56 8.86 -17.31
CA LYS A 272 -1.58 8.75 -18.37
C LYS A 272 -0.93 8.42 -19.71
N SER A 273 -1.61 7.60 -20.50
CA SER A 273 -1.12 7.12 -21.79
C SER A 273 -2.22 7.17 -22.85
N VAL A 274 -1.86 7.37 -24.12
CA VAL A 274 -2.78 7.26 -25.26
C VAL A 274 -2.04 6.70 -26.49
N GLU A 275 -2.65 5.72 -27.15
CA GLU A 275 -2.13 5.17 -28.41
C GLU A 275 -2.56 6.03 -29.60
N ILE A 276 -1.59 6.40 -30.45
CA ILE A 276 -1.81 7.26 -31.62
C ILE A 276 -1.11 6.71 -32.85
N LEU A 277 -1.59 7.08 -34.04
CA LEU A 277 -0.86 6.82 -35.29
C LEU A 277 0.47 7.59 -35.30
N ARG A 278 1.56 6.91 -35.69
CA ARG A 278 2.88 7.53 -35.90
C ARG A 278 2.82 8.67 -36.92
N SER A 279 1.93 8.57 -37.91
CA SER A 279 1.66 9.58 -38.93
C SER A 279 0.79 10.76 -38.45
N ASP A 280 0.27 10.73 -37.23
CA ASP A 280 -0.52 11.83 -36.68
C ASP A 280 0.36 13.05 -36.39
N SER A 281 0.13 14.09 -37.19
CA SER A 281 0.79 15.41 -37.11
C SER A 281 0.14 16.36 -36.12
N SER A 282 -0.85 15.91 -35.34
CA SER A 282 -1.44 16.72 -34.26
C SER A 282 -0.40 17.04 -33.19
N THR A 283 -0.49 18.24 -32.61
CA THR A 283 0.27 18.59 -31.40
C THR A 283 -0.38 17.90 -30.21
N TYR A 284 0.42 17.13 -29.47
CA TYR A 284 0.01 16.54 -28.20
C TYR A 284 0.72 17.26 -27.05
N THR A 285 -0.01 17.53 -25.98
CA THR A 285 0.51 18.18 -24.77
C THR A 285 0.03 17.48 -23.50
N CYS A 286 0.85 17.50 -22.46
CA CYS A 286 0.49 17.04 -21.13
C CYS A 286 0.46 18.25 -20.18
N GLN A 287 -0.73 18.62 -19.71
CA GLN A 287 -0.90 19.62 -18.67
C GLN A 287 -0.93 18.94 -17.29
N ILE A 288 -0.11 19.44 -16.37
CA ILE A 288 -0.06 19.06 -14.97
C ILE A 288 -0.46 20.27 -14.13
N ILE A 289 -1.54 20.14 -13.37
CA ILE A 289 -2.00 21.12 -12.39
C ILE A 289 -1.90 20.49 -11.00
N HIS A 290 -1.04 21.04 -10.14
CA HIS A 290 -0.83 20.62 -8.77
C HIS A 290 -0.88 21.85 -7.85
N ASN A 291 -2.08 22.15 -7.36
CA ASN A 291 -2.40 23.40 -6.67
C ASN A 291 -1.51 23.67 -5.46
N ALA A 292 -1.13 22.64 -4.71
CA ALA A 292 -0.35 22.79 -3.47
C ALA A 292 1.05 23.36 -3.69
N THR A 293 1.69 23.02 -4.81
CA THR A 293 3.01 23.56 -5.21
C THR A 293 2.89 24.68 -6.25
N GLY A 294 1.67 25.18 -6.51
CA GLY A 294 1.41 26.24 -7.50
C GLY A 294 1.74 25.86 -8.95
N VAL A 295 1.93 24.57 -9.26
CA VAL A 295 2.34 24.13 -10.60
C VAL A 295 1.13 24.06 -11.53
N ASP A 296 1.18 24.81 -12.63
CA ASP A 296 0.36 24.61 -13.82
C ASP A 296 1.31 24.66 -15.04
N VAL A 297 1.74 23.49 -15.51
CA VAL A 297 2.69 23.36 -16.63
C VAL A 297 2.08 22.54 -17.75
N GLU A 298 2.25 22.98 -19.00
CA GLU A 298 1.80 22.26 -20.19
C GLU A 298 3.00 21.95 -21.10
N ASN A 299 3.47 20.70 -21.03
CA ASN A 299 4.61 20.20 -21.77
C ASN A 299 4.18 19.60 -23.12
N VAL A 300 4.97 19.82 -24.17
CA VAL A 300 4.70 19.31 -25.54
C VAL A 300 5.56 18.08 -25.81
N TRP A 301 5.01 17.01 -26.40
CA TRP A 301 5.85 15.90 -26.87
C TRP A 301 6.72 16.36 -28.05
N ALA A 302 8.03 16.06 -27.98
CA ALA A 302 8.98 16.39 -29.04
C ALA A 302 8.59 15.75 -30.39
N SER A 303 8.85 16.47 -31.47
CA SER A 303 8.56 16.02 -32.83
C SER A 303 9.51 14.91 -33.33
N ASP A 304 10.69 14.78 -32.74
CA ASP A 304 11.58 13.63 -32.97
C ASP A 304 11.23 12.51 -31.98
N ARG A 305 10.45 11.55 -32.47
CA ARG A 305 9.93 10.40 -31.70
C ARG A 305 10.95 9.25 -31.74
N SER A 306 12.18 9.52 -31.34
CA SER A 306 13.30 8.56 -31.40
C SER A 306 13.06 7.34 -30.51
N LEU A 307 13.23 6.14 -31.07
CA LEU A 307 13.04 4.87 -30.37
C LEU A 307 14.37 4.19 -30.04
N SER A 308 14.53 3.73 -28.80
CA SER A 308 15.57 2.78 -28.42
C SER A 308 15.09 1.34 -28.66
N ASN A 309 15.54 0.72 -29.74
CA ASN A 309 15.31 -0.71 -29.98
C ASN A 309 16.38 -1.55 -29.26
N GLY A 310 15.95 -2.56 -28.50
CA GLY A 310 16.81 -3.57 -27.89
C GLY A 310 16.14 -4.95 -28.01
N SER A 311 16.73 -5.83 -28.82
CA SER A 311 16.30 -7.20 -29.03
C SER A 311 17.50 -8.13 -28.98
N ASP A 312 17.57 -9.04 -28.00
CA ASP A 312 17.66 -10.49 -28.19
C ASP A 312 17.66 -11.18 -26.81
N SER A 313 17.20 -12.43 -26.74
CA SER A 313 16.87 -13.11 -25.48
C SER A 313 18.04 -13.85 -24.85
N GLY A 314 18.48 -13.40 -23.66
CA GLY A 314 19.21 -14.24 -22.71
C GLY A 314 18.24 -15.02 -21.82
N VAL A 315 18.12 -16.33 -22.04
CA VAL A 315 17.22 -17.20 -21.27
C VAL A 315 17.79 -17.44 -19.87
N SER A 316 17.17 -16.82 -18.86
CA SER A 316 17.27 -17.22 -17.45
C SER A 316 16.25 -18.33 -17.19
N SER A 317 16.56 -19.27 -16.28
CA SER A 317 15.60 -20.27 -15.81
C SER A 317 14.50 -19.60 -14.99
N GLU A 318 13.29 -19.51 -15.56
CA GLU A 318 12.10 -18.95 -14.92
C GLU A 318 11.47 -19.99 -13.96
N ILE A 319 11.05 -19.56 -12.77
CA ILE A 319 10.35 -20.42 -11.79
C ILE A 319 8.91 -19.94 -11.72
N HIS A 320 7.97 -20.81 -12.09
CA HIS A 320 6.56 -20.54 -11.97
C HIS A 320 5.95 -21.22 -10.74
N SER A 321 4.88 -20.66 -10.21
CA SER A 321 4.17 -21.17 -9.03
C SER A 321 2.66 -21.05 -9.19
N LEU A 322 1.93 -22.11 -8.80
CA LEU A 322 0.48 -22.12 -8.69
C LEU A 322 0.13 -22.41 -7.23
N ARG A 323 -0.47 -21.44 -6.55
CA ARG A 323 -0.83 -21.52 -5.13
C ARG A 323 -2.33 -21.24 -4.97
N TYR A 324 -3.01 -22.04 -4.16
CA TYR A 324 -4.36 -21.75 -3.69
C TYR A 324 -4.32 -21.45 -2.20
N ILE A 325 -4.85 -20.28 -1.83
CA ILE A 325 -4.95 -19.84 -0.44
C ILE A 325 -6.43 -19.84 -0.06
N TYR A 326 -6.75 -20.58 1.00
CA TYR A 326 -8.05 -20.61 1.64
C TYR A 326 -7.90 -19.97 3.02
N THR A 327 -8.79 -19.06 3.38
CA THR A 327 -8.86 -18.45 4.71
C THR A 327 -10.27 -18.61 5.23
N ALA A 328 -10.44 -19.18 6.42
CA ALA A 328 -11.71 -19.25 7.12
C ALA A 328 -11.61 -18.60 8.49
N PHE A 329 -12.63 -17.84 8.87
CA PHE A 329 -12.83 -17.33 10.21
C PHE A 329 -13.83 -18.24 10.96
N SER A 330 -13.70 -18.36 12.29
CA SER A 330 -14.64 -19.15 13.11
C SER A 330 -16.05 -18.56 13.16
N LYS A 331 -16.18 -17.27 12.86
CA LYS A 331 -17.43 -16.51 12.81
C LYS A 331 -17.24 -15.26 11.93
N PRO A 332 -18.33 -14.63 11.44
CA PRO A 332 -18.26 -13.38 10.69
C PRO A 332 -17.57 -12.25 11.48
N VAL A 333 -16.74 -11.47 10.80
CA VAL A 333 -15.93 -10.39 11.42
C VAL A 333 -16.65 -9.03 11.36
N GLY A 334 -17.56 -8.83 10.41
CA GLY A 334 -18.35 -7.60 10.30
C GLY A 334 -17.60 -6.36 9.79
N LEU A 335 -16.37 -6.53 9.30
CA LEU A 335 -15.57 -5.48 8.65
C LEU A 335 -15.69 -5.56 7.13
N GLU A 336 -15.72 -4.40 6.48
CA GLU A 336 -15.82 -4.31 5.01
C GLU A 336 -14.59 -4.97 4.34
N GLY A 337 -14.84 -5.87 3.39
CA GLY A 337 -13.81 -6.65 2.70
C GLY A 337 -13.34 -7.93 3.42
N LEU A 338 -13.86 -8.26 4.62
CA LEU A 338 -13.54 -9.50 5.33
C LEU A 338 -14.75 -10.45 5.44
N HIS A 339 -14.68 -11.55 4.68
CA HIS A 339 -15.73 -12.57 4.56
C HIS A 339 -15.44 -13.79 5.47
N GLU A 340 -16.47 -14.51 5.96
CA GLU A 340 -16.33 -15.71 6.83
C GLU A 340 -15.40 -16.77 6.22
N PHE A 341 -15.42 -16.89 4.89
CA PHE A 341 -14.51 -17.75 4.15
C PHE A 341 -14.12 -17.09 2.83
N THR A 342 -12.83 -17.12 2.50
CA THR A 342 -12.31 -16.72 1.18
C THR A 342 -11.41 -17.81 0.61
N ALA A 343 -11.35 -17.88 -0.71
CA ALA A 343 -10.43 -18.75 -1.42
C ALA A 343 -9.97 -18.12 -2.73
N MET A 344 -8.67 -18.02 -2.93
CA MET A 344 -8.05 -17.41 -4.10
C MET A 344 -7.03 -18.34 -4.74
N GLY A 345 -6.93 -18.29 -6.07
CA GLY A 345 -5.84 -18.89 -6.83
C GLY A 345 -4.83 -17.81 -7.23
N LEU A 346 -3.55 -18.10 -7.05
CA LEU A 346 -2.42 -17.25 -7.44
C LEU A 346 -1.56 -17.99 -8.47
N LEU A 347 -1.24 -17.33 -9.58
CA LEU A 347 -0.22 -17.74 -10.55
C LEU A 347 0.90 -16.70 -10.49
N ASP A 348 2.11 -17.10 -10.10
CA ASP A 348 3.27 -16.21 -9.94
C ASP A 348 2.93 -14.98 -9.08
N ASP A 349 2.32 -15.26 -7.92
CA ASP A 349 1.77 -14.32 -6.94
C ASP A 349 0.66 -13.36 -7.44
N ARG A 350 0.22 -13.45 -8.71
CA ARG A 350 -0.93 -12.70 -9.26
C ARG A 350 -2.23 -13.48 -9.15
N MET A 351 -3.31 -12.82 -8.72
CA MET A 351 -4.60 -13.48 -8.47
C MET A 351 -5.30 -13.86 -9.79
N ILE A 352 -5.54 -15.15 -10.01
CA ILE A 352 -6.23 -15.69 -11.20
C ILE A 352 -7.71 -16.01 -10.96
N ASP A 353 -8.07 -16.32 -9.71
CA ASP A 353 -9.46 -16.54 -9.30
C ASP A 353 -9.71 -16.13 -7.85
N TYR A 354 -10.98 -15.84 -7.55
CA TYR A 354 -11.44 -15.48 -6.21
C TYR A 354 -12.80 -16.13 -5.89
N PHE A 355 -13.06 -16.34 -4.61
CA PHE A 355 -14.31 -16.81 -4.04
C PHE A 355 -14.42 -16.25 -2.62
N ASP A 356 -15.62 -15.82 -2.23
CA ASP A 356 -15.96 -15.44 -0.86
C ASP A 356 -17.29 -16.07 -0.39
N SER A 357 -17.52 -16.06 0.93
CA SER A 357 -18.68 -16.67 1.57
C SER A 357 -20.02 -16.00 1.29
N ASP A 358 -20.02 -14.80 0.71
CA ASP A 358 -21.18 -13.93 0.65
C ASP A 358 -21.79 -13.98 -0.76
N HIS A 359 -20.95 -13.84 -1.79
CA HIS A 359 -21.32 -14.10 -3.19
C HIS A 359 -21.38 -15.60 -3.52
N GLN A 360 -20.54 -16.41 -2.87
CA GLN A 360 -20.45 -17.86 -3.06
C GLN A 360 -20.34 -18.34 -4.52
N VAL A 361 -19.62 -17.58 -5.34
CA VAL A 361 -19.32 -17.91 -6.75
C VAL A 361 -17.82 -17.78 -6.95
N LYS A 362 -17.21 -18.76 -7.63
CA LYS A 362 -15.82 -18.66 -8.06
C LYS A 362 -15.76 -17.76 -9.30
N VAL A 363 -15.10 -16.61 -9.20
CA VAL A 363 -14.98 -15.65 -10.30
C VAL A 363 -13.57 -15.61 -10.88
N PRO A 364 -13.41 -15.45 -12.21
CA PRO A 364 -12.11 -15.13 -12.81
C PRO A 364 -11.64 -13.75 -12.35
N LYS A 365 -10.32 -13.60 -12.25
CA LYS A 365 -9.67 -12.29 -12.03
C LYS A 365 -8.83 -11.82 -13.22
N GLN A 366 -8.55 -12.69 -14.18
CA GLN A 366 -7.82 -12.38 -15.41
C GLN A 366 -8.65 -12.81 -16.63
N ASP A 367 -8.62 -12.03 -17.72
CA ASP A 367 -9.50 -12.25 -18.87
C ASP A 367 -9.26 -13.60 -19.55
N TRP A 368 -7.99 -14.03 -19.69
CA TRP A 368 -7.65 -15.33 -20.29
C TRP A 368 -8.23 -16.53 -19.52
N MET A 369 -8.46 -16.41 -18.20
CA MET A 369 -9.14 -17.46 -17.44
C MET A 369 -10.59 -17.61 -17.92
N LYS A 370 -11.29 -16.50 -18.16
CA LYS A 370 -12.67 -16.47 -18.64
C LYS A 370 -12.78 -16.92 -20.11
N GLU A 371 -11.80 -16.57 -20.94
CA GLU A 371 -11.80 -16.91 -22.38
C GLU A 371 -11.45 -18.37 -22.66
N ARG A 372 -10.53 -18.96 -21.88
CA ARG A 372 -9.94 -20.28 -22.19
C ARG A 372 -10.48 -21.43 -21.33
N LEU A 373 -11.17 -21.16 -20.21
CA LEU A 373 -11.73 -22.20 -19.36
C LEU A 373 -13.24 -22.33 -19.58
N PRO A 374 -13.76 -23.56 -19.80
CA PRO A 374 -15.17 -23.80 -20.06
C PRO A 374 -16.05 -23.51 -18.83
N ASP A 375 -17.34 -23.25 -19.04
CA ASP A 375 -18.29 -22.93 -17.97
C ASP A 375 -18.33 -24.00 -16.85
N ASP A 376 -18.14 -25.28 -17.19
CA ASP A 376 -18.15 -26.37 -16.23
C ASP A 376 -16.93 -26.36 -15.28
N TYR A 377 -15.81 -25.74 -15.67
CA TYR A 377 -14.69 -25.46 -14.76
C TYR A 377 -15.12 -24.50 -13.64
N TRP A 378 -15.86 -23.45 -13.99
CA TRP A 378 -16.34 -22.44 -13.03
C TRP A 378 -17.44 -22.98 -12.12
N GLU A 379 -18.35 -23.80 -12.66
CA GLU A 379 -19.38 -24.48 -11.87
C GLU A 379 -18.75 -25.50 -10.89
N LYS A 380 -17.93 -26.44 -11.39
CA LYS A 380 -17.23 -27.43 -10.55
C LYS A 380 -16.31 -26.77 -9.54
N GLY A 381 -15.61 -25.70 -9.95
CA GLY A 381 -14.78 -24.88 -9.08
C GLY A 381 -15.59 -24.24 -7.95
N THR A 382 -16.74 -23.64 -8.26
CA THR A 382 -17.66 -23.06 -7.27
C THR A 382 -18.16 -24.11 -6.27
N GLN A 383 -18.58 -25.29 -6.74
CA GLN A 383 -19.02 -26.37 -5.85
C GLN A 383 -17.87 -26.92 -4.99
N SER A 384 -16.65 -27.00 -5.53
CA SER A 384 -15.45 -27.35 -4.78
C SER A 384 -15.14 -26.33 -3.68
N ARG A 385 -15.21 -25.03 -3.98
CA ARG A 385 -15.02 -23.95 -2.98
C ARG A 385 -16.10 -23.98 -1.89
N LYS A 386 -17.37 -24.23 -2.22
CA LYS A 386 -18.46 -24.45 -1.24
C LYS A 386 -18.23 -25.68 -0.35
N SER A 387 -17.78 -26.79 -0.94
CA SER A 387 -17.42 -28.00 -0.20
C SER A 387 -16.26 -27.73 0.77
N LYS A 388 -15.26 -26.96 0.34
CA LYS A 388 -14.15 -26.52 1.20
C LYS A 388 -14.61 -25.58 2.30
N GLN A 389 -15.49 -24.60 2.04
CA GLN A 389 -16.09 -23.75 3.07
C GLN A 389 -16.74 -24.58 4.19
N GLN A 390 -17.52 -25.60 3.83
CA GLN A 390 -18.13 -26.50 4.83
C GLN A 390 -17.08 -27.37 5.55
N TRP A 391 -16.04 -27.85 4.85
CA TRP A 391 -14.93 -28.56 5.47
C TRP A 391 -14.20 -27.69 6.50
N PHE A 392 -13.92 -26.43 6.17
CA PHE A 392 -13.30 -25.47 7.07
C PHE A 392 -14.16 -25.23 8.30
N LYS A 393 -15.47 -24.98 8.13
CA LYS A 393 -16.41 -24.79 9.23
C LYS A 393 -16.37 -25.94 10.26
N VAL A 394 -16.43 -27.19 9.78
CA VAL A 394 -16.38 -28.39 10.64
C VAL A 394 -14.99 -28.57 11.29
N ASN A 395 -13.90 -28.35 10.56
CA ASN A 395 -12.56 -28.53 11.11
C ASN A 395 -12.17 -27.40 12.07
N MET A 396 -12.71 -26.20 11.89
CA MET A 396 -12.55 -25.08 12.83
C MET A 396 -13.13 -25.44 14.19
N GLU A 397 -14.36 -25.93 14.26
CA GLU A 397 -14.96 -26.37 15.53
C GLU A 397 -14.12 -27.47 16.22
N ILE A 398 -13.60 -28.43 15.45
CA ILE A 398 -12.75 -29.52 15.98
C ILE A 398 -11.42 -28.96 16.49
N LEU A 399 -10.84 -28.00 15.76
CA LEU A 399 -9.55 -27.39 16.09
C LEU A 399 -9.68 -26.51 17.33
N MET A 400 -10.67 -25.61 17.40
CA MET A 400 -11.00 -24.82 18.59
C MET A 400 -11.19 -25.71 19.82
N LYS A 401 -11.99 -26.78 19.72
CA LYS A 401 -12.18 -27.77 20.81
C LYS A 401 -10.86 -28.43 21.23
N ARG A 402 -9.97 -28.75 20.29
CA ARG A 402 -8.64 -29.33 20.58
C ARG A 402 -7.70 -28.32 21.26
N MET A 403 -7.75 -27.07 20.81
CA MET A 403 -7.00 -25.92 21.37
C MET A 403 -7.58 -25.43 22.70
N ARG A 404 -8.73 -25.96 23.14
CA ARG A 404 -9.52 -25.51 24.31
C ARG A 404 -9.98 -24.05 24.19
N GLN A 405 -10.12 -23.59 22.96
CA GLN A 405 -10.70 -22.31 22.59
C GLN A 405 -12.23 -22.42 22.53
N ASN A 406 -12.92 -21.28 22.52
CA ASN A 406 -14.37 -21.18 22.55
C ASN A 406 -14.85 -20.07 21.61
N ASP A 407 -16.16 -19.99 21.34
CA ASP A 407 -16.73 -19.10 20.32
C ASP A 407 -16.70 -17.59 20.70
N SER A 408 -16.13 -17.21 21.86
CA SER A 408 -15.91 -15.81 22.27
C SER A 408 -14.99 -15.05 21.31
N ASP A 409 -13.99 -15.73 20.74
CA ASP A 409 -12.93 -15.12 19.94
C ASP A 409 -13.14 -15.45 18.45
N VAL A 410 -12.53 -14.67 17.56
CA VAL A 410 -12.45 -15.03 16.14
C VAL A 410 -11.15 -15.80 15.92
N HIS A 411 -11.24 -17.01 15.40
CA HIS A 411 -10.08 -17.84 15.03
C HIS A 411 -9.95 -17.91 13.51
N VAL A 412 -8.71 -17.98 13.03
CA VAL A 412 -8.39 -18.04 11.60
C VAL A 412 -7.69 -19.35 11.29
N LEU A 413 -8.25 -20.13 10.37
CA LEU A 413 -7.58 -21.29 9.78
C LEU A 413 -7.28 -20.94 8.33
N GLN A 414 -6.01 -20.99 7.97
CA GLN A 414 -5.53 -20.81 6.61
C GLN A 414 -4.98 -22.13 6.07
N TRP A 415 -5.21 -22.38 4.79
CA TRP A 415 -4.60 -23.48 4.06
C TRP A 415 -4.03 -22.93 2.75
N MET A 416 -2.72 -23.03 2.59
CA MET A 416 -2.02 -22.72 1.35
C MET A 416 -1.54 -24.05 0.76
N HIS A 417 -1.99 -24.38 -0.45
CA HIS A 417 -1.47 -25.55 -1.17
C HIS A 417 -1.24 -25.26 -2.65
N GLY A 418 -0.25 -25.92 -3.25
CA GLY A 418 0.24 -25.55 -4.57
C GLY A 418 1.57 -26.21 -4.95
N CYS A 419 2.15 -25.78 -6.05
CA CYS A 419 3.38 -26.33 -6.62
C CYS A 419 4.22 -25.22 -7.25
N GLU A 420 5.52 -25.47 -7.32
CA GLU A 420 6.51 -24.65 -8.02
C GLU A 420 7.15 -25.52 -9.11
N GLY A 421 7.24 -24.96 -10.32
CA GLY A 421 7.80 -25.59 -11.51
C GLY A 421 8.92 -24.74 -12.10
N GLU A 422 9.95 -25.37 -12.65
CA GLU A 422 11.10 -24.70 -13.24
C GLU A 422 11.12 -24.92 -14.75
N THR A 423 11.14 -23.82 -15.51
CA THR A 423 11.21 -23.84 -16.97
C THR A 423 12.55 -24.41 -17.41
N GLN A 424 12.50 -25.54 -18.11
CA GLN A 424 13.65 -26.20 -18.69
C GLN A 424 13.99 -25.58 -20.07
N PRO A 425 15.19 -25.83 -20.63
CA PRO A 425 15.60 -25.28 -21.92
C PRO A 425 14.77 -25.72 -23.15
N ASP A 426 13.81 -26.62 -22.98
CA ASP A 426 12.85 -27.08 -23.99
C ASP A 426 11.42 -26.50 -23.77
N ASP A 427 11.31 -25.42 -22.99
CA ASP A 427 10.08 -24.75 -22.56
C ASP A 427 9.10 -25.63 -21.74
N THR A 428 9.53 -26.79 -21.24
CA THR A 428 8.73 -27.62 -20.34
C THR A 428 8.88 -27.20 -18.88
N LEU A 429 7.81 -27.25 -18.08
CA LEU A 429 7.90 -27.06 -16.63
C LEU A 429 8.19 -28.39 -15.94
N LYS A 430 9.33 -28.44 -15.24
CA LYS A 430 9.67 -29.57 -14.37
C LYS A 430 9.28 -29.26 -12.93
N PHE A 431 8.64 -30.20 -12.24
CA PHE A 431 8.32 -30.05 -10.82
C PHE A 431 9.58 -29.74 -10.00
N LYS A 432 9.51 -28.67 -9.20
CA LYS A 432 10.60 -28.22 -8.31
C LYS A 432 10.26 -28.45 -6.84
N ARG A 433 9.02 -28.13 -6.43
CA ARG A 433 8.60 -28.18 -5.03
C ARG A 433 7.08 -28.23 -4.87
N GLY A 434 6.61 -28.96 -3.87
CA GLY A 434 5.22 -28.97 -3.40
C GLY A 434 5.02 -28.09 -2.17
N ILE A 435 3.87 -27.44 -2.08
CA ILE A 435 3.44 -26.64 -0.93
C ILE A 435 2.11 -27.23 -0.45
N ASP A 436 2.05 -27.65 0.81
CA ASP A 436 0.78 -27.88 1.52
C ASP A 436 1.00 -27.49 2.99
N ARG A 437 0.39 -26.38 3.40
CA ARG A 437 0.65 -25.70 4.68
C ARG A 437 -0.65 -25.20 5.29
N TYR A 438 -0.85 -25.51 6.56
CA TYR A 438 -1.93 -24.99 7.39
C TYR A 438 -1.36 -24.01 8.40
N GLY A 439 -1.92 -22.80 8.42
CA GLY A 439 -1.68 -21.80 9.46
C GLY A 439 -2.91 -21.67 10.35
N TYR A 440 -2.72 -21.45 11.65
CA TYR A 440 -3.80 -21.22 12.60
C TYR A 440 -3.50 -20.01 13.48
N ASP A 441 -4.44 -19.07 13.55
CA ASP A 441 -4.29 -17.77 14.21
C ASP A 441 -2.96 -17.07 13.83
N GLY A 442 -2.66 -17.05 12.52
CA GLY A 442 -1.44 -16.45 11.95
C GLY A 442 -0.14 -17.26 12.11
N ASN A 443 -0.16 -18.36 12.86
CA ASN A 443 1.03 -19.18 13.16
C ASN A 443 1.09 -20.45 12.30
N ASP A 444 2.28 -20.94 11.96
CA ASP A 444 2.47 -22.26 11.33
C ASP A 444 1.87 -23.37 12.24
N PHE A 445 1.00 -24.21 11.69
CA PHE A 445 0.32 -25.28 12.44
C PHE A 445 0.76 -26.68 12.00
N LEU A 446 0.59 -27.01 10.72
CA LEU A 446 0.85 -28.33 10.14
C LEU A 446 1.24 -28.18 8.67
N TYR A 447 2.27 -28.86 8.20
CA TYR A 447 2.64 -28.82 6.78
C TYR A 447 3.12 -30.16 6.25
N PHE A 448 3.01 -30.38 4.94
CA PHE A 448 3.60 -31.52 4.25
C PHE A 448 5.06 -31.21 3.88
N ASN A 449 5.98 -32.08 4.27
CA ASN A 449 7.34 -32.10 3.75
C ASN A 449 7.31 -32.98 2.49
N ASP A 450 7.33 -32.36 1.31
CA ASP A 450 7.26 -33.02 0.00
C ASP A 450 8.45 -33.98 -0.23
N THR A 451 9.66 -33.48 0.04
CA THR A 451 10.95 -34.17 -0.11
C THR A 451 10.96 -35.51 0.61
N ASN A 452 10.52 -35.52 1.87
CA ASN A 452 10.47 -36.73 2.70
C ASN A 452 9.10 -37.42 2.66
N SER A 453 8.10 -36.81 2.01
CA SER A 453 6.71 -37.27 1.90
C SER A 453 6.06 -37.61 3.26
N VAL A 454 6.21 -36.70 4.24
CA VAL A 454 5.67 -36.83 5.61
C VAL A 454 5.06 -35.53 6.10
N TRP A 455 4.03 -35.62 6.97
CA TRP A 455 3.50 -34.44 7.63
C TRP A 455 4.41 -33.99 8.78
N VAL A 456 4.50 -32.68 9.02
CA VAL A 456 5.26 -32.07 10.11
C VAL A 456 4.35 -31.16 10.91
N ALA A 457 4.23 -31.45 12.20
CA ALA A 457 3.52 -30.62 13.17
C ALA A 457 4.45 -29.50 13.62
N ALA A 458 4.09 -28.24 13.34
CA ALA A 458 4.85 -27.08 13.82
C ALA A 458 4.57 -26.83 15.31
N VAL A 459 3.39 -27.23 15.81
CA VAL A 459 2.97 -27.10 17.21
C VAL A 459 2.44 -28.42 17.80
N PRO A 460 2.54 -28.64 19.14
CA PRO A 460 2.04 -29.87 19.77
C PRO A 460 0.55 -30.16 19.55
N ALA A 461 -0.27 -29.15 19.25
CA ALA A 461 -1.70 -29.34 18.95
C ALA A 461 -1.96 -29.94 17.54
N ALA A 462 -0.98 -29.87 16.64
CA ALA A 462 -1.06 -30.47 15.31
C ALA A 462 -0.67 -31.96 15.31
N GLU A 463 0.05 -32.44 16.33
CA GLU A 463 0.46 -33.85 16.49
C GLU A 463 -0.66 -34.89 16.28
N PRO A 464 -1.89 -34.73 16.81
CA PRO A 464 -2.98 -35.68 16.56
C PRO A 464 -3.42 -35.70 15.09
N SER A 465 -3.32 -34.57 14.37
CA SER A 465 -3.59 -34.53 12.92
C SER A 465 -2.45 -35.19 12.15
N LYS A 466 -1.19 -34.84 12.45
CA LYS A 466 0.01 -35.45 11.87
C LYS A 466 -0.05 -36.98 11.97
N ARG A 467 -0.21 -37.53 13.17
CA ARG A 467 -0.29 -39.00 13.39
C ARG A 467 -1.45 -39.65 12.65
N LYS A 468 -2.61 -38.96 12.54
CA LYS A 468 -3.76 -39.46 11.79
C LYS A 468 -3.51 -39.48 10.28
N TRP A 469 -2.81 -38.48 9.74
CA TRP A 469 -2.56 -38.37 8.30
C TRP A 469 -1.37 -39.23 7.87
N ASP A 470 -0.28 -39.27 8.64
CA ASP A 470 0.84 -40.19 8.44
C ASP A 470 0.41 -41.66 8.59
N GLY A 471 -0.56 -41.94 9.47
CA GLY A 471 -1.12 -43.29 9.67
C GLY A 471 -2.01 -43.79 8.53
N VAL A 472 -2.23 -42.99 7.48
CA VAL A 472 -3.08 -43.35 6.33
C VAL A 472 -2.29 -43.11 5.05
N GLN A 473 -1.55 -44.14 4.62
CA GLN A 473 -0.65 -44.12 3.46
C GLN A 473 -1.28 -43.50 2.19
N VAL A 474 -2.54 -43.83 1.90
CA VAL A 474 -3.26 -43.28 0.72
C VAL A 474 -3.45 -41.76 0.77
N LEU A 475 -3.47 -41.12 1.96
CA LEU A 475 -3.50 -39.66 2.06
C LEU A 475 -2.14 -39.04 1.73
N ILE A 476 -1.04 -39.69 2.08
CA ILE A 476 0.31 -39.25 1.70
C ILE A 476 0.46 -39.34 0.17
N GLU A 477 0.08 -40.47 -0.40
CA GLU A 477 0.13 -40.72 -1.85
C GLU A 477 -0.78 -39.77 -2.63
N TYR A 478 -1.99 -39.50 -2.13
CA TYR A 478 -2.91 -38.52 -2.73
C TYR A 478 -2.36 -37.09 -2.65
N THR A 479 -1.84 -36.67 -1.49
CA THR A 479 -1.27 -35.33 -1.30
C THR A 479 -0.09 -35.13 -2.24
N LYS A 480 0.85 -36.09 -2.27
CA LYS A 480 1.99 -36.07 -3.18
C LYS A 480 1.55 -36.09 -4.65
N GLY A 481 0.60 -36.95 -5.01
CA GLY A 481 0.04 -37.06 -6.35
C GLY A 481 -0.55 -35.75 -6.86
N TYR A 482 -1.31 -35.05 -6.01
CA TYR A 482 -1.83 -33.72 -6.32
C TYR A 482 -0.72 -32.69 -6.53
N LEU A 483 0.26 -32.62 -5.63
CA LEU A 483 1.32 -31.60 -5.67
C LEU A 483 2.27 -31.80 -6.86
N GLU A 484 2.67 -33.05 -7.15
CA GLU A 484 3.64 -33.38 -8.20
C GLU A 484 3.01 -33.48 -9.60
N ASN A 485 1.72 -33.82 -9.72
CA ASN A 485 1.06 -34.10 -11.00
C ASN A 485 -0.11 -33.16 -11.27
N GLU A 486 -1.23 -33.25 -10.53
CA GLU A 486 -2.44 -32.46 -10.84
C GLU A 486 -2.18 -30.94 -10.80
N CYS A 487 -1.42 -30.47 -9.82
CA CYS A 487 -1.02 -29.08 -9.72
C CYS A 487 -0.10 -28.67 -10.86
N MET A 488 0.86 -29.52 -11.25
CA MET A 488 1.75 -29.25 -12.38
C MET A 488 1.02 -29.25 -13.73
N ASP A 489 0.00 -30.10 -13.92
CA ASP A 489 -0.86 -30.09 -15.11
C ASP A 489 -1.65 -28.78 -15.23
N TRP A 490 -2.13 -28.24 -14.10
CA TRP A 490 -2.79 -26.94 -14.06
C TRP A 490 -1.82 -25.78 -14.22
N LEU A 491 -0.64 -25.84 -13.58
CA LEU A 491 0.41 -24.83 -13.70
C LEU A 491 0.89 -24.71 -15.16
N ASN A 492 1.17 -25.83 -15.83
CA ASN A 492 1.52 -25.85 -17.26
C ASN A 492 0.45 -25.15 -18.12
N LYS A 493 -0.84 -25.50 -17.93
CA LYS A 493 -1.95 -24.87 -18.68
C LYS A 493 -2.08 -23.38 -18.37
N PHE A 494 -1.98 -22.98 -17.11
CA PHE A 494 -2.16 -21.58 -16.71
C PHE A 494 -0.99 -20.70 -17.14
N VAL A 495 0.25 -21.20 -17.06
CA VAL A 495 1.41 -20.54 -17.66
C VAL A 495 1.21 -20.42 -19.17
N GLU A 496 0.85 -21.50 -19.88
CA GLU A 496 0.58 -21.45 -21.32
C GLU A 496 -0.53 -20.45 -21.70
N TYR A 497 -1.59 -20.37 -20.90
CA TYR A 497 -2.71 -19.47 -21.13
C TYR A 497 -2.36 -18.02 -20.84
N GLY A 498 -1.57 -17.79 -19.78
CA GLY A 498 -1.00 -16.51 -19.39
C GLY A 498 0.25 -16.08 -20.16
N LYS A 499 0.80 -16.88 -21.10
CA LYS A 499 2.02 -16.52 -21.89
C LYS A 499 1.91 -15.16 -22.60
N THR A 500 0.69 -14.73 -22.93
CA THR A 500 0.40 -13.42 -23.55
C THR A 500 0.08 -12.29 -22.55
N ASP A 501 -0.21 -12.65 -21.30
CA ASP A 501 -0.56 -11.77 -20.18
C ASP A 501 0.71 -11.30 -19.47
N LYS A 502 1.52 -10.53 -20.20
CA LYS A 502 2.83 -10.02 -19.77
C LYS A 502 2.90 -8.52 -19.98
N SER A 503 3.43 -7.82 -18.99
CA SER A 503 3.61 -6.37 -19.02
C SER A 503 5.10 -6.04 -19.06
N SER A 504 5.52 -5.27 -20.05
CA SER A 504 6.91 -4.85 -20.22
C SER A 504 7.27 -3.73 -19.23
N PRO A 505 8.47 -3.73 -18.62
CA PRO A 505 8.89 -2.68 -17.73
C PRO A 505 8.97 -1.34 -18.45
N GLU A 506 8.39 -0.33 -17.82
CA GLU A 506 8.70 1.05 -18.15
C GLU A 506 9.95 1.47 -17.39
N VAL A 507 11.04 1.67 -18.13
CA VAL A 507 12.35 2.00 -17.57
C VAL A 507 12.59 3.50 -17.65
N TYR A 508 12.86 4.11 -16.51
CA TYR A 508 13.15 5.53 -16.32
C TYR A 508 14.56 5.67 -15.75
N MET A 509 15.29 6.67 -16.21
CA MET A 509 16.59 7.05 -15.67
C MET A 509 16.62 8.57 -15.61
N PHE A 510 16.80 9.12 -14.41
CA PHE A 510 16.71 10.55 -14.15
C PHE A 510 17.70 10.95 -13.05
N VAL A 511 17.90 12.26 -12.89
CA VAL A 511 18.77 12.83 -11.86
C VAL A 511 18.01 13.88 -11.04
N LYS A 512 18.23 13.87 -9.73
CA LYS A 512 17.75 14.89 -8.80
C LYS A 512 18.93 15.64 -8.19
N ASP A 513 18.81 16.95 -8.07
CA ASP A 513 19.85 17.78 -7.46
C ASP A 513 19.97 17.50 -5.95
N THR A 514 21.21 17.43 -5.44
CA THR A 514 21.45 17.36 -4.00
C THR A 514 21.71 18.76 -3.43
N ASN A 515 21.90 18.86 -2.11
CA ASN A 515 22.27 20.10 -1.42
C ASN A 515 23.67 20.66 -1.80
N THR A 516 24.33 20.12 -2.84
CA THR A 516 25.63 20.57 -3.35
C THR A 516 25.57 20.73 -4.86
N GLU A 517 26.04 21.86 -5.39
CA GLU A 517 26.01 22.15 -6.84
C GLU A 517 26.74 21.09 -7.69
N THR A 518 27.73 20.41 -7.11
CA THR A 518 28.60 19.42 -7.78
C THR A 518 27.99 18.03 -7.91
N ASN A 519 27.01 17.66 -7.09
CA ASN A 519 26.50 16.29 -7.01
C ASN A 519 25.03 16.20 -7.42
N VAL A 520 24.62 15.02 -7.86
CA VAL A 520 23.22 14.66 -8.17
C VAL A 520 22.96 13.23 -7.71
N THR A 521 21.75 12.95 -7.24
CA THR A 521 21.27 11.58 -7.07
C THR A 521 20.80 11.07 -8.43
N LEU A 522 21.49 10.09 -8.99
CA LEU A 522 21.07 9.37 -10.19
C LEU A 522 20.17 8.22 -9.78
N THR A 523 18.96 8.18 -10.35
CA THR A 523 17.95 7.17 -10.07
C THR A 523 17.62 6.41 -11.35
N CYS A 524 17.56 5.09 -11.26
CA CYS A 524 16.92 4.27 -12.28
C CYS A 524 15.73 3.51 -11.69
N MET A 525 14.62 3.48 -12.42
CA MET A 525 13.36 2.90 -11.97
C MET A 525 12.74 2.07 -13.09
N ALA A 526 12.30 0.85 -12.77
CA ALA A 526 11.40 0.07 -13.60
C ALA A 526 10.03 -0.02 -12.92
N THR A 527 8.94 0.15 -13.66
CA THR A 527 7.57 -0.02 -13.13
C THR A 527 6.61 -0.51 -14.21
N GLY A 528 5.49 -1.11 -13.81
CA GLY A 528 4.48 -1.61 -14.74
C GLY A 528 4.80 -2.98 -15.33
N PHE A 529 5.78 -3.71 -14.78
CA PHE A 529 6.16 -5.03 -15.31
C PHE A 529 5.42 -6.19 -14.63
N TYR A 530 5.21 -7.25 -15.41
CA TYR A 530 4.70 -8.55 -14.94
C TYR A 530 5.22 -9.64 -15.90
N PRO A 531 5.73 -10.80 -15.42
CA PRO A 531 5.88 -11.24 -14.02
C PRO A 531 6.86 -10.43 -13.15
N LYS A 532 7.08 -10.88 -11.91
CA LYS A 532 7.91 -10.20 -10.90
C LYS A 532 9.41 -10.18 -11.24
N ASP A 533 9.90 -11.17 -11.97
CA ASP A 533 11.33 -11.39 -12.14
C ASP A 533 11.97 -10.41 -13.13
N ILE A 534 12.74 -9.47 -12.58
CA ILE A 534 13.45 -8.42 -13.31
C ILE A 534 14.87 -8.27 -12.78
N THR A 535 15.81 -7.93 -13.66
CA THR A 535 17.13 -7.42 -13.29
C THR A 535 17.18 -5.93 -13.62
N LEU A 536 17.57 -5.10 -12.65
CA LEU A 536 17.90 -3.68 -12.83
C LEU A 536 19.33 -3.47 -12.32
N GLN A 537 20.15 -2.74 -13.08
CA GLN A 537 21.55 -2.47 -12.74
C GLN A 537 21.97 -1.08 -13.21
N ILE A 538 22.50 -0.27 -12.29
CA ILE A 538 23.22 0.95 -12.64
C ILE A 538 24.69 0.57 -12.94
N LYS A 539 25.22 0.99 -14.10
CA LYS A 539 26.59 0.71 -14.54
C LYS A 539 27.35 2.01 -14.82
N LYS A 540 28.58 2.14 -14.31
CA LYS A 540 29.52 3.23 -14.61
C LYS A 540 30.63 2.72 -15.52
N ASN A 541 30.74 3.26 -16.73
CA ASN A 541 31.68 2.78 -17.77
C ASN A 541 31.64 1.25 -17.96
N GLY A 542 30.44 0.65 -17.85
CA GLY A 542 30.23 -0.79 -17.93
C GLY A 542 30.44 -1.59 -16.62
N ARG A 543 31.05 -1.04 -15.57
CA ARG A 543 31.11 -1.70 -14.25
C ARG A 543 29.79 -1.51 -13.51
N VAL A 544 29.18 -2.60 -13.05
CA VAL A 544 28.01 -2.58 -12.16
C VAL A 544 28.37 -1.86 -10.85
N ILE A 545 27.49 -0.97 -10.42
CA ILE A 545 27.54 -0.26 -9.13
C ILE A 545 26.87 -1.14 -8.08
N THR A 546 27.44 -1.24 -6.88
CA THR A 546 26.91 -2.04 -5.76
C THR A 546 26.66 -1.20 -4.51
N GLU A 547 26.12 -1.80 -3.44
CA GLU A 547 25.93 -1.13 -2.15
C GLU A 547 27.23 -0.53 -1.58
N GLU A 548 28.38 -1.17 -1.83
CA GLU A 548 29.72 -0.65 -1.45
C GLU A 548 30.08 0.66 -2.17
N ASP A 549 29.50 0.91 -3.34
CA ASP A 549 29.64 2.14 -4.11
C ASP A 549 28.59 3.21 -3.73
N GLY A 550 27.74 2.95 -2.73
CA GLY A 550 26.65 3.83 -2.31
C GLY A 550 25.33 3.63 -3.06
N LEU A 551 25.11 2.47 -3.68
CA LEU A 551 23.80 2.12 -4.26
C LEU A 551 22.75 1.89 -3.16
N VAL A 552 21.55 2.43 -3.37
CA VAL A 552 20.35 2.16 -2.56
C VAL A 552 19.28 1.58 -3.47
N SER A 553 18.78 0.38 -3.16
CA SER A 553 17.72 -0.29 -3.91
C SER A 553 16.44 -0.42 -3.08
N THR A 554 15.27 -0.28 -3.73
CA THR A 554 13.98 -0.58 -3.11
C THR A 554 13.67 -2.07 -3.09
N GLY A 555 14.34 -2.87 -3.91
CA GLY A 555 13.88 -4.21 -4.32
C GLY A 555 12.58 -4.18 -5.13
N VAL A 556 12.13 -5.35 -5.59
CA VAL A 556 10.90 -5.51 -6.37
C VAL A 556 9.66 -5.56 -5.46
N ARG A 557 8.71 -4.65 -5.71
CA ARG A 557 7.49 -4.45 -4.91
C ARG A 557 6.24 -4.41 -5.81
N PRO A 558 5.07 -4.86 -5.33
CA PRO A 558 3.84 -4.78 -6.10
C PRO A 558 3.35 -3.33 -6.25
N ASN A 559 2.72 -3.06 -7.38
CA ASN A 559 1.84 -1.91 -7.59
C ASN A 559 0.40 -2.32 -7.21
N ASN A 560 -0.48 -1.33 -6.99
CA ASN A 560 -1.91 -1.57 -6.76
C ASN A 560 -2.71 -1.77 -8.08
N ASP A 561 -2.11 -2.45 -9.05
CA ASP A 561 -2.62 -2.65 -10.42
C ASP A 561 -2.15 -4.00 -11.04
N ASP A 562 -1.89 -5.00 -10.21
CA ASP A 562 -1.38 -6.35 -10.56
C ASP A 562 0.00 -6.38 -11.28
N THR A 563 0.72 -5.25 -11.36
CA THR A 563 2.11 -5.17 -11.84
C THR A 563 3.11 -4.91 -10.72
N TYR A 564 4.41 -4.83 -11.05
CA TYR A 564 5.50 -4.58 -10.10
C TYR A 564 6.31 -3.31 -10.45
N GLN A 565 7.05 -2.83 -9.46
CA GLN A 565 8.05 -1.76 -9.58
C GLN A 565 9.33 -2.03 -8.76
N THR A 566 10.43 -1.44 -9.19
CA THR A 566 11.72 -1.43 -8.48
C THR A 566 12.52 -0.17 -8.86
N ARG A 567 13.33 0.34 -7.93
CA ARG A 567 14.16 1.53 -8.12
C ARG A 567 15.51 1.35 -7.43
N ASP A 568 16.58 1.70 -8.14
CA ASP A 568 17.92 1.85 -7.59
C ASP A 568 18.35 3.32 -7.70
N SER A 569 19.17 3.80 -6.77
CA SER A 569 19.70 5.17 -6.77
C SER A 569 21.13 5.24 -6.23
N VAL A 570 21.93 6.19 -6.72
CA VAL A 570 23.31 6.42 -6.29
C VAL A 570 23.67 7.90 -6.43
N GLU A 571 24.40 8.46 -5.47
CA GLU A 571 24.91 9.84 -5.56
C GLU A 571 26.18 9.91 -6.43
N ILE A 572 26.21 10.84 -7.38
CA ILE A 572 27.29 10.96 -8.37
C ILE A 572 27.68 12.43 -8.61
N LEU A 573 28.88 12.65 -9.14
CA LEU A 573 29.29 13.97 -9.62
C LEU A 573 28.54 14.35 -10.91
N ARG A 574 27.99 15.57 -10.96
CA ARG A 574 27.24 16.12 -12.11
C ARG A 574 28.06 16.08 -13.41
N ASN A 575 29.37 16.29 -13.35
CA ASN A 575 30.26 16.20 -14.52
C ASN A 575 30.58 14.76 -14.97
N GLN A 576 30.11 13.73 -14.26
CA GLN A 576 30.28 12.32 -14.60
C GLN A 576 28.98 11.64 -15.07
N MET A 577 27.85 12.34 -15.17
CA MET A 577 26.55 11.77 -15.56
C MET A 577 26.61 10.90 -16.83
N SER A 578 27.36 11.32 -17.85
CA SER A 578 27.51 10.59 -19.12
C SER A 578 28.30 9.28 -19.02
N ALA A 579 28.95 9.00 -17.88
CA ALA A 579 29.62 7.73 -17.61
C ALA A 579 28.65 6.65 -17.09
N PHE A 580 27.42 7.01 -16.74
CA PHE A 580 26.43 6.11 -16.15
C PHE A 580 25.37 5.66 -17.16
N THR A 581 24.93 4.43 -16.99
CA THR A 581 23.88 3.77 -17.77
C THR A 581 23.03 2.93 -16.83
N CYS A 582 21.75 2.75 -17.15
CA CYS A 582 20.89 1.78 -16.48
C CYS A 582 20.52 0.65 -17.43
N GLU A 583 20.91 -0.56 -17.06
CA GLU A 583 20.48 -1.78 -17.72
C GLU A 583 19.28 -2.38 -16.99
N VAL A 584 18.24 -2.72 -17.74
CA VAL A 584 17.07 -3.46 -17.26
C VAL A 584 16.82 -4.64 -18.18
N ILE A 585 16.72 -5.83 -17.58
CA ILE A 585 16.41 -7.08 -18.26
C ILE A 585 15.15 -7.66 -17.62
N HIS A 586 14.09 -7.81 -18.41
CA HIS A 586 12.86 -8.49 -18.04
C HIS A 586 12.60 -9.58 -19.07
N SER A 587 13.19 -10.75 -18.82
CA SER A 587 13.26 -11.87 -19.77
C SER A 587 11.88 -12.34 -20.21
N ALA A 588 10.90 -12.35 -19.30
CA ALA A 588 9.55 -12.78 -19.59
C ALA A 588 8.90 -11.99 -20.74
N SER A 589 9.07 -10.66 -20.77
CA SER A 589 8.57 -9.83 -21.89
C SER A 589 9.61 -9.60 -23.00
N GLY A 590 10.74 -10.31 -22.99
CA GLY A 590 11.83 -10.15 -23.95
C GLY A 590 12.49 -8.77 -23.96
N VAL A 591 12.38 -8.00 -22.86
CA VAL A 591 12.87 -6.62 -22.80
C VAL A 591 14.28 -6.59 -22.25
N HIS A 592 15.22 -6.10 -23.06
CA HIS A 592 16.55 -5.67 -22.62
C HIS A 592 16.73 -4.21 -23.01
N ILE A 593 16.68 -3.33 -22.02
CA ILE A 593 16.88 -1.89 -22.18
C ILE A 593 18.23 -1.54 -21.55
N ASN A 594 19.06 -0.82 -22.29
CA ASN A 594 20.22 -0.13 -21.75
C ASN A 594 20.02 1.38 -22.02
N ARG A 595 19.65 2.13 -20.99
CA ARG A 595 19.33 3.56 -21.07
C ARG A 595 20.53 4.38 -20.58
N SER A 596 20.88 5.41 -21.32
CA SER A 596 21.75 6.50 -20.87
C SER A 596 20.90 7.77 -20.70
N LEU A 597 21.37 8.72 -19.88
CA LEU A 597 20.70 10.03 -19.73
C LEU A 597 20.68 10.79 -21.07
N GLY A 598 19.48 10.99 -21.62
CA GLY A 598 19.24 11.76 -22.84
C GLY A 598 18.91 13.24 -22.57
N HIS A 599 18.87 14.04 -23.64
CA HIS A 599 18.47 15.45 -23.58
C HIS A 599 16.95 15.54 -23.40
N GLY A 600 16.50 15.65 -22.14
CA GLY A 600 15.09 15.51 -21.73
C GLY A 600 14.87 14.51 -20.57
N ASP A 601 15.90 13.75 -20.16
CA ASP A 601 15.86 12.87 -18.98
C ASP A 601 16.24 13.60 -17.67
N THR A 602 16.60 14.89 -17.77
CA THR A 602 16.62 15.83 -16.64
C THR A 602 15.18 16.22 -16.31
N ALA A 603 14.78 16.09 -15.04
CA ALA A 603 13.48 16.58 -14.59
C ALA A 603 13.31 18.06 -14.97
N ILE A 604 12.15 18.41 -15.56
CA ILE A 604 11.80 19.79 -15.83
C ILE A 604 11.39 20.41 -14.49
N ASP A 605 12.31 21.08 -13.82
CA ASP A 605 12.01 21.87 -12.61
C ASP A 605 11.12 23.07 -13.00
N PRO A 606 9.85 23.14 -12.52
CA PRO A 606 8.98 24.28 -12.80
C PRO A 606 9.38 25.54 -12.03
N GLY A 607 10.26 25.44 -11.02
CA GLY A 607 10.57 26.51 -10.08
C GLY A 607 11.46 27.64 -10.62
N ASN A 608 12.09 27.46 -11.78
CA ASN A 608 13.12 28.38 -12.27
C ASN A 608 12.64 29.30 -13.40
N GLN A 609 11.63 30.13 -13.12
CA GLN A 609 11.38 31.37 -13.87
C GLN A 609 11.84 32.57 -13.03
N ASP A 610 12.94 33.17 -13.47
CA ASP A 610 13.64 34.32 -12.86
C ASP A 610 12.78 35.59 -12.78
N PRO A 611 12.72 36.25 -11.61
CA PRO A 611 12.60 37.69 -11.52
C PRO A 611 13.68 38.31 -10.62
N SER A 612 14.77 38.72 -11.25
CA SER A 612 15.57 39.96 -11.06
C SER A 612 15.19 40.88 -9.87
N PRO A 613 16.18 41.42 -9.13
CA PRO A 613 16.10 41.56 -7.68
C PRO A 613 15.65 42.95 -7.19
N GLU A 614 15.21 43.05 -5.93
CA GLU A 614 15.50 44.23 -5.11
C GLU A 614 15.39 44.01 -3.57
N LYS A 615 16.37 44.59 -2.86
CA LYS A 615 16.34 45.14 -1.48
C LYS A 615 16.32 44.21 -0.27
N GLU A 616 17.50 44.14 0.34
CA GLU A 616 17.70 44.10 1.79
C GLU A 616 16.81 45.14 2.51
N VAL A 617 16.13 44.72 3.58
CA VAL A 617 15.93 45.54 4.78
C VAL A 617 16.13 44.65 6.00
N ALA A 618 17.23 44.83 6.72
CA ALA A 618 17.41 44.27 8.05
C ALA A 618 16.76 45.20 9.08
N LEU A 619 15.94 44.64 9.98
CA LEU A 619 15.57 45.28 11.25
C LEU A 619 15.53 44.22 12.35
N HIS A 620 16.31 44.44 13.40
CA HIS A 620 16.14 43.79 14.70
C HIS A 620 14.80 44.22 15.33
N ASP A 621 14.18 43.34 16.12
CA ASP A 621 13.89 43.72 17.52
C ASP A 621 13.87 42.50 18.47
N ASN A 622 13.91 42.78 19.77
CA ASN A 622 14.03 41.84 20.88
C ASN A 622 12.71 41.67 21.66
N GLY A 623 12.71 40.78 22.65
CA GLY A 623 11.65 40.63 23.68
C GLY A 623 10.93 39.28 23.52
N GLU A 624 11.14 38.29 24.40
CA GLU A 624 10.83 38.19 25.84
C GLU A 624 9.37 37.81 26.17
N ASP A 625 9.29 36.88 27.13
CA ASP A 625 8.22 36.63 28.11
C ASP A 625 6.90 35.90 27.77
N THR A 626 6.84 34.65 28.30
CA THR A 626 5.74 34.05 29.08
C THR A 626 4.42 33.71 28.36
N VAL A 627 3.66 32.66 28.72
CA VAL A 627 3.58 31.81 29.94
C VAL A 627 3.59 30.32 29.56
#